data_AF-A0A257XBV2-F1
#
_entry.id   AF-A0A257XBV2-F1
#
_cell.length_a   1.000
_cell.length_b   1.000
_cell.length_c   1.000
_cell.angle_alpha   90.00
_cell.angle_beta   90.00
_cell.angle_gamma   90.00
#
_symmetry.space_group_name_H-M   'P 1'
#
loop_
_entity.id
_entity.type
_entity.pdbx_description
1 polymer ?
#
loop_
_entity_poly.entity_id
_entity_poly.type
_entity_poly.pdbx_seq_one_letter_code
_entity_poly.pdbx_strand_id
1 'polypeptide(L)'
;MRHILVFFALLGVVQAAETKPNIIVIYTDDHGFADLGIHGVEKDVKTPHLDALARSGVIAKHGYSSAPQCVPSRGGLMTGKFQGRFNLDSNNSSLEGFNKETTIATRLQRSGYVTAQFGKWHLGPTREIPDHGFTHTYSQHGQQKFSANITLEGKDKPMGDLPPEMYHVDGCAKAAASIIDRYKEQPFFLYIAFRAPHTPLDAPQSYKNRFPGAMPERRRAALGMLAAVDDGVGLITSTLKKNSLTKKTLIFVIGDNGAPLKILKTDSPLNGDAGGWDGSLNTPLNGEKGMLAEGGMHVPFLIAWPGTIPGGQTYEQPVSALDVAATAAALADISVKPGDLDGVNLVPYLKGEIATPPHEALMWRWMAQSAIREGNWKLLRGGEREYLYDLATDLEEKHNLASQHPEIAARLRTKLTAWCAELNPPGLALGPMAPVWNDYFDYYLEGKPAPKPELDTGIRGWMARGGSLSDKDGVLVLTPDKEGKGTFITHSRLKLAGPVTATMTFKAAVAGQGAISWRVDGDKDFLPANRISFEVKASDGWQTHNVQIPAKGRVIHVRLQLPPGPAQFRTLDFKPASR
;
A
#
# COMPACT_ATOMS: atom_id res chain seq x y z
N MET A 1 76.73 33.76 28.77
CA MET A 1 75.32 33.90 28.35
C MET A 1 74.93 32.65 27.59
N ARG A 2 74.06 31.80 28.16
CA ARG A 2 73.47 30.64 27.48
C ARG A 2 71.96 30.86 27.49
N HIS A 3 71.39 31.12 26.32
CA HIS A 3 69.94 31.26 26.15
C HIS A 3 69.32 29.85 26.07
N ILE A 4 68.47 29.54 27.04
CA ILE A 4 67.61 28.34 27.02
C ILE A 4 66.35 28.74 26.25
N LEU A 5 66.16 28.20 25.04
CA LEU A 5 64.88 28.24 24.34
C LEU A 5 63.98 27.16 24.92
N VAL A 6 62.87 27.57 25.54
CA VAL A 6 61.77 26.69 25.93
C VAL A 6 60.79 26.63 24.76
N PHE A 7 60.70 25.48 24.11
CA PHE A 7 59.70 25.19 23.10
C PHE A 7 58.37 24.85 23.80
N PHE A 8 57.39 25.75 23.71
CA PHE A 8 56.00 25.43 24.04
C PHE A 8 55.40 24.62 22.90
N ALA A 9 55.23 23.31 23.11
CA ALA A 9 54.43 22.48 22.22
C ALA A 9 52.95 22.80 22.46
N LEU A 10 52.32 23.54 21.55
CA LEU A 10 50.86 23.61 21.47
C LEU A 10 50.34 22.23 21.05
N LEU A 11 49.90 21.43 22.02
CA LEU A 11 49.03 20.29 21.79
C LEU A 11 47.66 20.84 21.37
N GLY A 12 47.47 20.99 20.07
CA GLY A 12 46.14 21.22 19.50
C GLY A 12 45.26 20.01 19.81
N VAL A 13 44.33 20.17 20.73
CA VAL A 13 43.23 19.22 20.90
C VAL A 13 42.38 19.34 19.63
N VAL A 14 42.58 18.41 18.69
CA VAL A 14 41.66 18.22 17.58
C VAL A 14 40.38 17.67 18.21
N GLN A 15 39.43 18.56 18.52
CA GLN A 15 38.06 18.16 18.82
C GLN A 15 37.57 17.41 17.58
N ALA A 16 37.48 16.09 17.65
CA ALA A 16 36.90 15.30 16.57
C ALA A 16 35.50 15.85 16.32
N ALA A 17 35.28 16.46 15.15
CA ALA A 17 33.96 16.91 14.76
C ALA A 17 33.02 15.73 14.91
N GLU A 18 31.94 15.91 15.68
CA GLU A 18 30.99 14.84 15.94
C GLU A 18 30.42 14.39 14.59
N THR A 19 30.75 13.17 14.18
CA THR A 19 30.41 12.71 12.83
C THR A 19 28.90 12.48 12.77
N LYS A 20 28.20 13.23 11.91
CA LYS A 20 26.76 13.08 11.67
C LYS A 20 26.40 11.60 11.44
N PRO A 21 25.30 11.10 12.02
CA PRO A 21 24.94 9.70 11.91
C PRO A 21 24.41 9.36 10.51
N ASN A 22 24.57 8.10 10.13
CA ASN A 22 23.84 7.52 9.01
C ASN A 22 22.37 7.31 9.38
N ILE A 23 21.51 7.37 8.38
CA ILE A 23 20.07 7.18 8.55
C ILE A 23 19.59 6.17 7.51
N ILE A 24 18.90 5.13 7.95
CA ILE A 24 18.29 4.13 7.07
C ILE A 24 16.80 4.08 7.38
N VAL A 25 15.97 4.12 6.34
CA VAL A 25 14.53 3.90 6.42
C VAL A 25 14.22 2.67 5.58
N ILE A 26 13.85 1.58 6.24
CA ILE A 26 13.31 0.38 5.61
C ILE A 26 11.78 0.54 5.62
N TYR A 27 11.17 0.56 4.44
CA TYR A 27 9.75 0.83 4.27
C TYR A 27 9.08 -0.32 3.52
N THR A 28 8.23 -1.09 4.21
CA THR A 28 7.52 -2.23 3.61
C THR A 28 6.16 -1.79 3.04
N ASP A 29 5.59 -2.59 2.15
CA ASP A 29 4.42 -2.22 1.34
C ASP A 29 3.28 -3.21 1.62
N ASP A 30 2.20 -2.75 2.25
CA ASP A 30 1.07 -3.57 2.74
C ASP A 30 1.40 -4.53 3.90
N HIS A 31 2.47 -4.26 4.66
CA HIS A 31 2.87 -5.10 5.78
C HIS A 31 1.92 -4.97 6.98
N GLY A 32 1.09 -5.99 7.18
CA GLY A 32 0.13 -6.04 8.28
C GLY A 32 0.77 -6.07 9.67
N PHE A 33 0.10 -5.46 10.65
CA PHE A 33 0.58 -5.35 12.03
C PHE A 33 0.91 -6.70 12.68
N ALA A 34 0.14 -7.74 12.35
CA ALA A 34 0.30 -9.07 12.94
C ALA A 34 1.55 -9.80 12.43
N ASP A 35 2.12 -9.33 11.31
CA ASP A 35 3.16 -10.04 10.56
C ASP A 35 4.57 -9.58 10.89
N LEU A 36 4.78 -9.16 12.13
CA LEU A 36 6.09 -8.91 12.70
C LEU A 36 6.31 -9.85 13.89
N GLY A 37 7.31 -10.72 13.81
CA GLY A 37 7.53 -11.81 14.78
C GLY A 37 7.61 -11.31 16.23
N ILE A 38 8.26 -10.18 16.46
CA ILE A 38 8.39 -9.58 17.79
C ILE A 38 7.06 -9.15 18.43
N HIS A 39 6.00 -8.92 17.65
CA HIS A 39 4.66 -8.67 18.20
C HIS A 39 4.03 -9.95 18.78
N GLY A 40 4.45 -11.13 18.30
CA GLY A 40 4.00 -12.42 18.83
C GLY A 40 2.52 -12.74 18.60
N VAL A 41 1.86 -12.06 17.65
CA VAL A 41 0.42 -12.24 17.37
C VAL A 41 0.17 -13.53 16.60
N GLU A 42 0.90 -13.75 15.52
CA GLU A 42 0.76 -14.93 14.65
C GLU A 42 1.96 -15.87 14.79
N LYS A 43 1.69 -17.18 14.90
CA LYS A 43 2.72 -18.20 15.16
C LYS A 43 3.52 -18.61 13.92
N ASP A 44 2.99 -18.33 12.73
CA ASP A 44 3.59 -18.69 11.44
C ASP A 44 4.62 -17.66 10.96
N VAL A 45 4.65 -16.47 11.57
CA VAL A 45 5.57 -15.38 11.24
C VAL A 45 6.97 -15.68 11.77
N LYS A 46 7.98 -15.52 10.90
CA LYS A 46 9.40 -15.73 11.23
C LYS A 46 10.24 -14.60 10.67
N THR A 47 10.62 -13.66 11.53
CA THR A 47 11.42 -12.47 11.18
C THR A 47 12.61 -12.28 12.14
N PRO A 48 13.52 -13.26 12.25
CA PRO A 48 14.57 -13.25 13.26
C PRO A 48 15.49 -12.02 13.22
N HIS A 49 15.76 -11.43 12.05
CA HIS A 49 16.62 -10.24 11.93
C HIS A 49 15.90 -8.96 12.35
N LEU A 50 14.64 -8.77 11.95
CA LEU A 50 13.80 -7.69 12.42
C LEU A 50 13.56 -7.79 13.93
N ASP A 51 13.33 -9.01 14.44
CA ASP A 51 13.15 -9.25 15.87
C ASP A 51 14.43 -8.95 16.65
N ALA A 52 15.61 -9.27 16.09
CA ALA A 52 16.89 -8.90 16.69
C ALA A 52 17.11 -7.38 16.67
N LEU A 53 16.75 -6.71 15.57
CA LEU A 53 16.79 -5.26 15.48
C LEU A 53 15.90 -4.61 16.53
N ALA A 54 14.66 -5.07 16.67
CA ALA A 54 13.71 -4.64 17.68
C ALA A 54 14.25 -4.82 19.10
N ARG A 55 14.79 -6.00 19.43
CA ARG A 55 15.41 -6.28 20.74
C ARG A 55 16.63 -5.39 21.03
N SER A 56 17.34 -4.93 19.99
CA SER A 56 18.47 -4.00 20.12
C SER A 56 18.06 -2.53 20.12
N GLY A 57 16.77 -2.24 19.89
CA GLY A 57 16.23 -0.89 19.76
C GLY A 57 14.89 -0.75 20.47
N VAL A 58 13.93 -0.17 19.77
CA VAL A 58 12.61 0.21 20.26
C VAL A 58 11.54 -0.39 19.37
N ILE A 59 10.54 -1.00 19.98
CA ILE A 59 9.25 -1.32 19.37
C ILE A 59 8.31 -0.15 19.68
N ALA A 60 7.86 0.59 18.67
CA ALA A 60 6.83 1.60 18.87
C ALA A 60 5.46 0.90 18.90
N LYS A 61 4.87 0.76 20.09
CA LYS A 61 3.59 0.06 20.29
C LYS A 61 2.43 0.75 19.60
N HIS A 62 2.57 2.03 19.31
CA HIS A 62 1.59 2.87 18.64
C HIS A 62 2.25 3.63 17.48
N GLY A 63 2.77 2.87 16.52
CA GLY A 63 3.42 3.41 15.32
C GLY A 63 2.44 3.59 14.18
N TYR A 64 2.33 4.82 13.67
CA TYR A 64 1.35 5.17 12.64
C TYR A 64 1.98 5.57 11.31
N SER A 65 1.38 5.09 10.23
CA SER A 65 1.57 5.69 8.91
C SER A 65 0.92 7.09 8.84
N SER A 66 1.33 7.93 7.88
CA SER A 66 0.67 9.22 7.64
C SER A 66 -0.62 9.07 6.81
N ALA A 67 -0.84 7.93 6.17
CA ALA A 67 -2.04 7.65 5.38
C ALA A 67 -2.33 6.15 5.25
N PRO A 68 -3.59 5.74 5.00
CA PRO A 68 -3.95 4.32 4.86
C PRO A 68 -3.70 3.79 3.43
N GLN A 69 -2.79 4.43 2.68
CA GLN A 69 -2.52 4.10 1.27
C GLN A 69 -1.11 4.52 0.84
N CYS A 70 -0.51 3.77 -0.10
CA CYS A 70 0.90 3.89 -0.48
C CYS A 70 1.37 5.30 -0.87
N VAL A 71 0.80 5.94 -1.91
CA VAL A 71 1.25 7.25 -2.42
C VAL A 71 1.16 8.34 -1.34
N PRO A 72 -0.02 8.57 -0.70
CA PRO A 72 -0.13 9.61 0.33
C PRO A 72 0.83 9.36 1.51
N SER A 73 0.98 8.11 1.94
CA SER A 73 1.90 7.72 3.02
C SER A 73 3.36 8.02 2.69
N ARG A 74 3.81 7.60 1.50
CA ARG A 74 5.18 7.83 1.02
C ARG A 74 5.48 9.31 0.84
N GLY A 75 4.51 10.08 0.32
CA GLY A 75 4.63 11.52 0.17
C GLY A 75 4.74 12.22 1.51
N GLY A 76 3.95 11.79 2.51
CA GLY A 76 4.04 12.28 3.87
C GLY A 76 5.40 12.01 4.50
N LEU A 77 5.88 10.76 4.47
CA LEU A 77 7.20 10.40 5.00
C LEU A 77 8.33 11.17 4.31
N MET A 78 8.32 11.24 2.97
CA MET A 78 9.37 11.92 2.21
C MET A 78 9.42 13.42 2.44
N THR A 79 8.29 14.07 2.73
CA THR A 79 8.24 15.53 2.96
C THR A 79 8.31 15.89 4.44
N GLY A 80 7.96 14.95 5.33
CA GLY A 80 7.72 15.22 6.75
C GLY A 80 6.48 16.05 7.03
N LYS A 81 5.60 16.22 6.04
CA LYS A 81 4.39 17.03 6.11
C LYS A 81 3.17 16.14 5.88
N PHE A 82 2.05 16.48 6.50
CA PHE A 82 0.80 15.81 6.20
C PHE A 82 0.43 16.03 4.73
N GLN A 83 0.22 14.93 4.00
CA GLN A 83 0.08 14.93 2.54
C GLN A 83 -1.12 15.72 2.01
N GLY A 84 -2.15 15.91 2.84
CA GLY A 84 -3.31 16.74 2.51
C GLY A 84 -2.97 18.23 2.43
N ARG A 85 -1.82 18.69 2.93
CA ARG A 85 -1.37 20.10 2.77
C ARG A 85 -1.01 20.43 1.32
N PHE A 86 -0.63 19.43 0.53
CA PHE A 86 -0.26 19.57 -0.87
C PHE A 86 -1.09 18.68 -1.80
N ASN A 87 -2.35 18.41 -1.41
CA ASN A 87 -3.38 17.72 -2.21
C ASN A 87 -2.98 16.33 -2.72
N LEU A 88 -2.19 15.60 -1.94
CA LEU A 88 -1.80 14.22 -2.23
C LEU A 88 -2.63 13.24 -1.38
N ASP A 89 -3.95 13.24 -1.57
CA ASP A 89 -4.89 12.49 -0.73
C ASP A 89 -5.06 11.00 -1.13
N SER A 90 -4.65 10.59 -2.35
CA SER A 90 -4.80 9.20 -2.82
C SER A 90 -3.75 8.77 -3.84
N ASN A 91 -3.68 7.48 -4.15
CA ASN A 91 -2.84 6.94 -5.23
C ASN A 91 -3.15 7.52 -6.62
N ASN A 92 -4.35 8.08 -6.82
CA ASN A 92 -4.76 8.68 -8.09
C ASN A 92 -4.62 10.21 -8.08
N SER A 93 -4.14 10.80 -7.00
CA SER A 93 -3.94 12.24 -6.91
C SER A 93 -2.83 12.70 -7.86
N SER A 94 -2.95 13.95 -8.34
CA SER A 94 -1.86 14.60 -9.07
C SER A 94 -0.63 14.73 -8.18
N LEU A 95 0.54 14.46 -8.74
CA LEU A 95 1.83 14.66 -8.06
C LEU A 95 2.33 16.09 -8.15
N GLU A 96 1.62 17.01 -8.82
CA GLU A 96 2.05 18.40 -8.99
C GLU A 96 2.31 19.11 -7.64
N GLY A 97 1.48 18.85 -6.63
CA GLY A 97 1.68 19.38 -5.28
C GLY A 97 2.92 18.80 -4.62
N PHE A 98 3.09 17.48 -4.66
CA PHE A 98 4.27 16.79 -4.15
C PHE A 98 5.57 17.26 -4.82
N ASN A 99 5.57 17.45 -6.14
CA ASN A 99 6.76 17.88 -6.89
C ASN A 99 7.23 19.30 -6.53
N LYS A 100 6.42 20.10 -5.84
CA LYS A 100 6.79 21.42 -5.32
C LYS A 100 7.38 21.36 -3.90
N GLU A 101 7.20 20.24 -3.20
CA GLU A 101 7.70 20.06 -1.84
C GLU A 101 9.18 19.67 -1.84
N THR A 102 9.90 20.11 -0.81
CA THR A 102 11.29 19.69 -0.62
C THR A 102 11.34 18.43 0.23
N THR A 103 11.78 17.32 -0.37
CA THR A 103 11.90 16.04 0.35
C THR A 103 13.02 16.08 1.39
N ILE A 104 12.95 15.19 2.38
CA ILE A 104 14.01 14.98 3.36
C ILE A 104 15.31 14.52 2.67
N ALA A 105 15.23 13.76 1.59
CA ALA A 105 16.40 13.38 0.80
C ALA A 105 17.08 14.62 0.19
N THR A 106 16.33 15.54 -0.40
CA THR A 106 16.90 16.81 -0.90
C THR A 106 17.53 17.65 0.21
N ARG A 107 16.88 17.72 1.39
CA ARG A 107 17.43 18.43 2.55
C ARG A 107 18.76 17.81 3.01
N LEU A 108 18.80 16.49 3.15
CA LEU A 108 19.98 15.74 3.57
C LEU A 108 21.12 15.82 2.55
N GLN A 109 20.81 15.68 1.26
CA GLN A 109 21.78 15.81 0.18
C GLN A 109 22.46 17.19 0.22
N ARG A 110 21.69 18.27 0.37
CA ARG A 110 22.22 19.64 0.52
C ARG A 110 23.08 19.82 1.77
N SER A 111 22.88 18.99 2.80
CA SER A 111 23.68 18.99 4.03
C SER A 111 24.92 18.09 4.00
N GLY A 112 25.21 17.46 2.85
CA GLY A 112 26.40 16.64 2.62
C GLY A 112 26.21 15.13 2.76
N TYR A 113 24.97 14.64 2.87
CA TYR A 113 24.70 13.20 2.90
C TYR A 113 24.76 12.57 1.51
N VAL A 114 25.28 11.35 1.44
CA VAL A 114 25.03 10.46 0.30
C VAL A 114 23.60 9.93 0.41
N THR A 115 22.78 10.16 -0.60
CA THR A 115 21.37 9.75 -0.59
C THR A 115 21.13 8.64 -1.62
N ALA A 116 20.41 7.59 -1.24
CA ALA A 116 20.08 6.49 -2.14
C ALA A 116 18.67 5.95 -1.94
N GLN A 117 17.99 5.62 -3.04
CA GLN A 117 16.67 4.99 -3.05
C GLN A 117 16.72 3.59 -3.65
N PHE A 118 16.05 2.64 -3.00
CA PHE A 118 15.93 1.26 -3.45
C PHE A 118 14.48 0.81 -3.43
N GLY A 119 14.05 0.07 -4.45
CA GLY A 119 12.71 -0.51 -4.52
C GLY A 119 11.64 0.49 -4.94
N LYS A 120 10.44 0.40 -4.36
CA LYS A 120 9.24 1.13 -4.80
C LYS A 120 9.32 2.62 -4.48
N TRP A 121 9.23 3.46 -5.52
CA TRP A 121 9.11 4.92 -5.36
C TRP A 121 7.65 5.35 -5.20
N HIS A 122 6.83 5.12 -6.22
CA HIS A 122 5.40 5.45 -6.27
C HIS A 122 5.05 6.95 -6.15
N LEU A 123 6.03 7.85 -6.20
CA LEU A 123 5.85 9.30 -6.16
C LEU A 123 6.27 9.94 -7.49
N GLY A 124 6.01 9.25 -8.60
CA GLY A 124 6.34 9.71 -9.95
C GLY A 124 7.18 8.70 -10.74
N PRO A 125 7.65 9.10 -11.94
CA PRO A 125 8.54 8.29 -12.76
C PRO A 125 9.83 7.93 -12.02
N THR A 126 10.22 6.66 -12.06
CA THR A 126 11.42 6.17 -11.35
C THR A 126 12.72 6.78 -11.86
N ARG A 127 12.75 7.30 -13.09
CA ARG A 127 13.92 7.99 -13.66
C ARG A 127 14.09 9.42 -13.14
N GLU A 128 13.06 10.00 -12.54
CA GLU A 128 13.04 11.36 -11.98
C GLU A 128 13.32 11.36 -10.46
N ILE A 129 13.57 10.19 -9.86
CA ILE A 129 13.97 10.06 -8.45
C ILE A 129 15.16 10.97 -8.07
N PRO A 130 16.19 11.18 -8.93
CA PRO A 130 17.27 12.12 -8.63
C PRO A 130 16.81 13.57 -8.41
N ASP A 131 15.73 14.00 -9.06
CA ASP A 131 15.18 15.35 -8.89
C ASP A 131 14.60 15.56 -7.48
N HIS A 132 14.30 14.46 -6.79
CA HIS A 132 13.85 14.44 -5.39
C HIS A 132 15.00 14.18 -4.40
N GLY A 133 16.24 14.46 -4.79
CA GLY A 133 17.40 14.53 -3.90
C GLY A 133 18.08 13.19 -3.63
N PHE A 134 17.84 12.16 -4.44
CA PHE A 134 18.52 10.87 -4.34
C PHE A 134 19.66 10.77 -5.35
N THR A 135 20.90 10.80 -4.87
CA THR A 135 22.09 10.65 -5.71
C THR A 135 22.14 9.28 -6.38
N HIS A 136 21.76 8.22 -5.67
CA HIS A 136 21.75 6.85 -6.16
C HIS A 136 20.35 6.27 -6.21
N THR A 137 20.05 5.48 -7.24
CA THR A 137 18.73 4.90 -7.47
C THR A 137 18.89 3.47 -7.98
N TYR A 138 18.16 2.55 -7.36
CA TYR A 138 17.91 1.19 -7.82
C TYR A 138 16.42 0.89 -7.58
N SER A 139 15.56 1.46 -8.43
CA SER A 139 14.12 1.53 -8.21
C SER A 139 13.36 0.64 -9.18
N GLN A 140 12.23 0.08 -8.74
CA GLN A 140 11.34 -0.72 -9.59
C GLN A 140 9.90 -0.26 -9.43
N HIS A 141 9.18 -0.18 -10.55
CA HIS A 141 7.74 0.01 -10.57
C HIS A 141 7.04 -1.30 -10.95
N GLY A 142 6.42 -1.95 -9.95
CA GLY A 142 5.78 -3.27 -10.15
C GLY A 142 6.81 -4.33 -10.55
N GLN A 143 6.50 -5.10 -11.60
CA GLN A 143 7.35 -6.19 -12.15
C GLN A 143 8.17 -5.73 -13.37
N GLN A 144 8.34 -4.43 -13.59
CA GLN A 144 9.11 -3.89 -14.71
C GLN A 144 10.62 -4.04 -14.49
N LYS A 145 11.43 -3.65 -15.48
CA LYS A 145 12.88 -3.47 -15.27
C LYS A 145 13.13 -2.41 -14.20
N PHE A 146 14.26 -2.51 -13.51
CA PHE A 146 14.69 -1.45 -12.62
C PHE A 146 15.06 -0.20 -13.42
N SER A 147 14.79 0.99 -12.88
CA SER A 147 15.48 2.22 -13.25
C SER A 147 16.63 2.40 -12.27
N ALA A 148 17.86 2.43 -12.78
CA ALA A 148 19.03 2.52 -11.92
C ALA A 148 20.17 3.35 -12.53
N ASN A 149 20.87 4.10 -11.68
CA ASN A 149 22.15 4.73 -11.98
C ASN A 149 23.32 4.08 -11.21
N ILE A 150 23.07 2.94 -10.56
CA ILE A 150 24.07 2.08 -9.92
C ILE A 150 23.86 0.61 -10.32
N THR A 151 24.92 -0.18 -10.31
CA THR A 151 24.85 -1.65 -10.39
C THR A 151 24.60 -2.27 -9.02
N LEU A 152 24.34 -3.59 -8.95
CA LEU A 152 24.21 -4.31 -7.68
C LEU A 152 25.48 -4.22 -6.82
N GLU A 153 26.65 -4.11 -7.45
CA GLU A 153 27.96 -3.94 -6.81
C GLU A 153 28.25 -2.49 -6.42
N GLY A 154 27.27 -1.58 -6.58
CA GLY A 154 27.38 -0.18 -6.16
C GLY A 154 28.27 0.68 -7.06
N LYS A 155 28.53 0.25 -8.30
CA LYS A 155 29.26 1.02 -9.31
C LYS A 155 28.32 1.95 -10.05
N ASP A 156 28.76 3.17 -10.34
CA ASP A 156 27.98 4.15 -11.09
C ASP A 156 27.77 3.70 -12.54
N LYS A 157 26.59 4.03 -13.07
CA LYS A 157 26.23 3.91 -14.48
C LYS A 157 25.29 5.07 -14.87
N PRO A 158 25.13 5.40 -16.15
CA PRO A 158 24.07 6.30 -16.57
C PRO A 158 22.70 5.81 -16.09
N MET A 159 21.83 6.74 -15.64
CA MET A 159 20.45 6.42 -15.29
C MET A 159 19.76 5.76 -16.47
N GLY A 160 19.17 4.59 -16.25
CA GLY A 160 18.47 3.85 -17.29
C GLY A 160 17.99 2.49 -16.83
N ASP A 161 17.40 1.75 -17.75
CA ASP A 161 16.85 0.44 -17.45
C ASP A 161 17.94 -0.56 -17.08
N LEU A 162 17.65 -1.37 -16.06
CA LEU A 162 18.47 -2.46 -15.60
C LEU A 162 17.57 -3.69 -15.40
N PRO A 163 17.73 -4.76 -16.22
CA PRO A 163 17.00 -5.99 -16.01
C PRO A 163 17.28 -6.60 -14.62
N PRO A 164 16.31 -7.26 -13.99
CA PRO A 164 16.54 -7.95 -12.73
C PRO A 164 17.52 -9.12 -12.92
N GLU A 165 18.58 -9.16 -12.12
CA GLU A 165 19.53 -10.29 -12.07
C GLU A 165 19.18 -11.29 -10.96
N MET A 166 18.34 -10.87 -10.01
CA MET A 166 17.88 -11.67 -8.88
C MET A 166 16.49 -11.17 -8.42
N TYR A 167 15.90 -11.84 -7.42
CA TYR A 167 14.62 -11.44 -6.86
C TYR A 167 14.67 -10.00 -6.33
N HIS A 168 13.61 -9.23 -6.54
CA HIS A 168 13.66 -7.77 -6.39
C HIS A 168 13.97 -7.31 -4.95
N VAL A 169 13.49 -8.04 -3.93
CA VAL A 169 13.80 -7.76 -2.52
C VAL A 169 15.28 -7.96 -2.25
N ASP A 170 15.83 -9.11 -2.67
CA ASP A 170 17.25 -9.45 -2.51
C ASP A 170 18.14 -8.45 -3.26
N GLY A 171 17.76 -8.06 -4.48
CA GLY A 171 18.48 -7.07 -5.29
C GLY A 171 18.53 -5.69 -4.64
N CYS A 172 17.41 -5.23 -4.07
CA CYS A 172 17.37 -3.97 -3.32
C CYS A 172 18.27 -4.02 -2.07
N ALA A 173 18.24 -5.13 -1.32
CA ALA A 173 19.10 -5.29 -0.14
C ALA A 173 20.59 -5.34 -0.51
N LYS A 174 20.95 -6.05 -1.59
CA LYS A 174 22.33 -6.14 -2.10
C LYS A 174 22.84 -4.78 -2.57
N ALA A 175 22.03 -4.03 -3.32
CA ALA A 175 22.38 -2.68 -3.77
C ALA A 175 22.52 -1.69 -2.59
N ALA A 176 21.67 -1.80 -1.58
CA ALA A 176 21.80 -0.99 -0.35
C ALA A 176 23.10 -1.32 0.39
N ALA A 177 23.42 -2.60 0.57
CA ALA A 177 24.65 -3.04 1.21
C ALA A 177 25.91 -2.55 0.48
N SER A 178 25.91 -2.54 -0.86
CA SER A 178 27.05 -2.04 -1.63
C SER A 178 27.25 -0.53 -1.50
N ILE A 179 26.18 0.27 -1.35
CA ILE A 179 26.28 1.69 -1.02
C ILE A 179 26.85 1.90 0.39
N ILE A 180 26.45 1.09 1.37
CA ILE A 180 27.03 1.14 2.73
C ILE A 180 28.54 0.86 2.68
N ASP A 181 28.96 -0.21 2.00
CA ASP A 181 30.37 -0.58 1.85
C ASP A 181 31.18 0.55 1.15
N ARG A 182 30.61 1.16 0.10
CA ARG A 182 31.26 2.22 -0.69
C ARG A 182 31.42 3.53 0.08
N TYR A 183 30.43 3.91 0.88
CA TYR A 183 30.36 5.21 1.53
C TYR A 183 30.53 5.16 3.05
N LYS A 184 31.16 4.11 3.59
CA LYS A 184 31.38 3.91 5.03
C LYS A 184 32.08 5.05 5.78
N GLU A 185 32.79 5.94 5.09
CA GLU A 185 33.47 7.11 5.68
C GLU A 185 32.65 8.41 5.56
N GLN A 186 31.44 8.36 4.98
CA GLN A 186 30.57 9.51 4.78
C GLN A 186 29.17 9.25 5.37
N PRO A 187 28.47 10.28 5.86
CA PRO A 187 27.09 10.10 6.29
C PRO A 187 26.19 9.78 5.09
N PHE A 188 25.32 8.78 5.25
CA PHE A 188 24.37 8.40 4.21
C PHE A 188 22.92 8.33 4.69
N PHE A 189 22.01 8.56 3.76
CA PHE A 189 20.57 8.35 3.90
C PHE A 189 20.08 7.32 2.89
N LEU A 190 19.63 6.16 3.36
CA LEU A 190 19.08 5.11 2.50
C LEU A 190 17.59 4.97 2.73
N TYR A 191 16.81 5.17 1.66
CA TYR A 191 15.39 4.84 1.63
C TYR A 191 15.19 3.51 0.89
N ILE A 192 15.01 2.45 1.66
CA ILE A 192 14.91 1.06 1.19
C ILE A 192 13.44 0.65 1.24
N ALA A 193 12.74 0.90 0.15
CA ALA A 193 11.29 0.74 0.05
C ALA A 193 10.93 -0.60 -0.60
N PHE A 194 10.96 -1.68 0.17
CA PHE A 194 10.58 -2.99 -0.34
C PHE A 194 9.11 -3.02 -0.76
N ARG A 195 8.82 -3.57 -1.94
CA ARG A 195 7.44 -3.83 -2.40
C ARG A 195 6.78 -4.98 -1.63
N ALA A 196 7.52 -5.74 -0.84
CA ALA A 196 6.95 -6.85 -0.10
C ALA A 196 6.14 -6.38 1.12
N PRO A 197 5.01 -7.04 1.45
CA PRO A 197 4.39 -8.18 0.75
C PRO A 197 3.35 -7.82 -0.35
N HIS A 198 3.18 -6.55 -0.72
CA HIS A 198 2.22 -6.10 -1.73
C HIS A 198 2.21 -6.95 -3.01
N THR A 199 1.01 -7.19 -3.55
CA THR A 199 0.77 -7.96 -4.79
C THR A 199 1.54 -7.40 -6.03
N PRO A 200 1.86 -8.21 -7.05
CA PRO A 200 1.69 -9.67 -7.11
C PRO A 200 2.55 -10.41 -6.07
N LEU A 201 2.04 -11.54 -5.59
CA LEU A 201 2.69 -12.37 -4.59
C LEU A 201 3.66 -13.34 -5.27
N ASP A 202 4.89 -12.89 -5.42
CA ASP A 202 5.91 -13.49 -6.29
C ASP A 202 7.10 -14.08 -5.51
N ALA A 203 6.88 -14.45 -4.24
CA ALA A 203 7.91 -15.07 -3.42
C ALA A 203 8.56 -16.27 -4.13
N PRO A 204 9.91 -16.29 -4.26
CA PRO A 204 10.63 -17.45 -4.73
C PRO A 204 10.29 -18.71 -3.92
N GLN A 205 10.30 -19.87 -4.57
CA GLN A 205 9.97 -21.14 -3.90
C GLN A 205 10.89 -21.42 -2.70
N SER A 206 12.16 -21.01 -2.77
CA SER A 206 13.12 -21.12 -1.65
C SER A 206 12.63 -20.41 -0.38
N TYR A 207 11.97 -19.26 -0.50
CA TYR A 207 11.37 -18.55 0.62
C TYR A 207 10.06 -19.19 1.09
N LYS A 208 9.18 -19.58 0.14
CA LYS A 208 7.92 -20.27 0.49
C LYS A 208 8.15 -21.59 1.24
N ASN A 209 9.22 -22.32 0.91
CA ASN A 209 9.61 -23.57 1.57
C ASN A 209 9.95 -23.41 3.06
N ARG A 210 10.23 -22.18 3.55
CA ARG A 210 10.50 -21.89 4.97
C ARG A 210 9.24 -21.96 5.85
N PHE A 211 8.08 -21.98 5.22
CA PHE A 211 6.77 -22.03 5.86
C PHE A 211 6.03 -23.29 5.42
N PRO A 212 6.47 -24.50 5.85
CA PRO A 212 5.76 -25.74 5.55
C PRO A 212 4.45 -25.83 6.34
N GLY A 213 3.52 -26.68 5.90
CA GLY A 213 2.24 -26.92 6.57
C GLY A 213 1.05 -26.31 5.85
N ALA A 214 -0.16 -26.66 6.29
CA ALA A 214 -1.41 -26.21 5.68
C ALA A 214 -1.69 -24.75 6.02
N MET A 215 -1.83 -23.91 4.99
CA MET A 215 -2.23 -22.50 5.05
C MET A 215 -2.66 -22.05 3.65
N PRO A 216 -3.42 -20.94 3.53
CA PRO A 216 -3.68 -20.30 2.24
C PRO A 216 -2.38 -20.04 1.46
N GLU A 217 -2.36 -20.24 0.15
CA GLU A 217 -1.16 -20.05 -0.66
C GLU A 217 -0.74 -18.57 -0.70
N ARG A 218 -1.70 -17.64 -0.66
CA ARG A 218 -1.42 -16.20 -0.53
C ARG A 218 -0.71 -15.88 0.78
N ARG A 219 -1.14 -16.46 1.90
CA ARG A 219 -0.45 -16.35 3.20
C ARG A 219 0.98 -16.87 3.12
N ARG A 220 1.17 -18.07 2.54
CA ARG A 220 2.51 -18.66 2.37
C ARG A 220 3.42 -17.79 1.52
N ALA A 221 2.90 -17.23 0.43
CA ALA A 221 3.64 -16.33 -0.43
C ALA A 221 4.01 -15.03 0.29
N ALA A 222 3.07 -14.40 1.00
CA ALA A 222 3.33 -13.20 1.79
C ALA A 222 4.44 -13.40 2.84
N LEU A 223 4.34 -14.48 3.62
CA LEU A 223 5.38 -14.87 4.60
C LEU A 223 6.73 -15.12 3.92
N GLY A 224 6.74 -15.72 2.73
CA GLY A 224 7.93 -15.87 1.91
C GLY A 224 8.56 -14.53 1.50
N MET A 225 7.75 -13.56 1.08
CA MET A 225 8.23 -12.21 0.74
C MET A 225 8.77 -11.47 1.98
N LEU A 226 8.09 -11.61 3.13
CA LEU A 226 8.53 -11.03 4.40
C LEU A 226 9.82 -11.67 4.92
N ALA A 227 10.02 -12.98 4.72
CA ALA A 227 11.29 -13.63 5.00
C ALA A 227 12.44 -13.08 4.13
N ALA A 228 12.17 -12.70 2.88
CA ALA A 228 13.16 -12.03 2.04
C ALA A 228 13.48 -10.61 2.55
N VAL A 229 12.48 -9.88 3.06
CA VAL A 229 12.70 -8.58 3.72
C VAL A 229 13.59 -8.78 4.95
N ASP A 230 13.30 -9.78 5.78
CA ASP A 230 14.06 -10.10 6.99
C ASP A 230 15.53 -10.46 6.67
N ASP A 231 15.77 -11.33 5.68
CA ASP A 231 17.12 -11.65 5.20
C ASP A 231 17.84 -10.39 4.69
N GLY A 232 17.12 -9.50 3.99
CA GLY A 232 17.62 -8.20 3.56
C GLY A 232 18.05 -7.30 4.72
N VAL A 233 17.25 -7.24 5.80
CA VAL A 233 17.62 -6.54 7.04
C VAL A 233 18.86 -7.18 7.68
N GLY A 234 18.95 -8.51 7.67
CA GLY A 234 20.14 -9.24 8.12
C GLY A 234 21.39 -8.85 7.33
N LEU A 235 21.30 -8.78 6.01
CA LEU A 235 22.40 -8.33 5.15
C LEU A 235 22.81 -6.88 5.45
N ILE A 236 21.85 -5.96 5.55
CA ILE A 236 22.12 -4.54 5.83
C ILE A 236 22.80 -4.38 7.19
N THR A 237 22.24 -4.96 8.24
CA THR A 237 22.77 -4.85 9.61
C THR A 237 24.14 -5.53 9.76
N SER A 238 24.37 -6.67 9.09
CA SER A 238 25.68 -7.32 9.06
C SER A 238 26.73 -6.48 8.31
N THR A 239 26.35 -5.81 7.23
CA THR A 239 27.23 -4.88 6.49
C THR A 239 27.60 -3.67 7.34
N LEU A 240 26.65 -3.10 8.09
CA LEU A 240 26.93 -2.05 9.05
C LEU A 240 27.93 -2.52 10.12
N LYS A 241 27.74 -3.73 10.67
CA LYS A 241 28.63 -4.30 11.67
C LYS A 241 30.04 -4.51 11.12
N LYS A 242 30.16 -5.09 9.92
CA LYS A 242 31.43 -5.30 9.20
C LYS A 242 32.22 -4.00 9.05
N ASN A 243 31.55 -2.88 8.79
CA ASN A 243 32.18 -1.57 8.61
C ASN A 243 32.23 -0.72 9.88
N SER A 244 31.94 -1.29 11.06
CA SER A 244 31.91 -0.56 12.35
C SER A 244 30.94 0.64 12.38
N LEU A 245 29.86 0.56 11.60
CA LEU A 245 28.85 1.62 11.48
C LEU A 245 27.63 1.43 12.38
N THR A 246 27.47 0.26 13.04
CA THR A 246 26.29 -0.05 13.86
C THR A 246 25.94 1.04 14.87
N LYS A 247 26.94 1.61 15.56
CA LYS A 247 26.72 2.68 16.56
C LYS A 247 26.50 4.07 15.96
N LYS A 248 26.79 4.23 14.67
CA LYS A 248 26.66 5.49 13.92
C LYS A 248 25.43 5.52 13.02
N THR A 249 24.55 4.53 13.09
CA THR A 249 23.41 4.42 12.17
C THR A 249 22.10 4.31 12.94
N LEU A 250 21.19 5.23 12.66
CA LEU A 250 19.79 5.15 13.03
C LEU A 250 19.01 4.39 11.94
N ILE A 251 18.24 3.39 12.34
CA ILE A 251 17.42 2.58 11.44
C ILE A 251 15.96 2.69 11.86
N PHE A 252 15.10 3.05 10.90
CA PHE A 252 13.64 2.91 10.99
C PHE A 252 13.20 1.70 10.16
N VAL A 253 12.26 0.91 10.68
CA VAL A 253 11.50 -0.09 9.89
C VAL A 253 10.02 0.22 10.06
N ILE A 254 9.33 0.56 8.97
CA ILE A 254 7.94 1.03 9.02
C ILE A 254 7.14 0.42 7.87
N GLY A 255 5.90 -0.03 8.12
CA GLY A 255 4.95 -0.38 7.06
C GLY A 255 4.26 0.85 6.46
N ASP A 256 4.07 0.90 5.13
CA ASP A 256 3.49 2.09 4.50
C ASP A 256 2.00 2.32 4.78
N ASN A 257 1.27 1.25 5.05
CA ASN A 257 -0.11 1.22 5.52
C ASN A 257 -0.42 -0.18 6.05
N GLY A 258 -1.57 -0.36 6.70
CA GLY A 258 -2.04 -1.70 7.08
C GLY A 258 -2.33 -2.61 5.87
N ALA A 259 -2.48 -3.92 6.12
CA ALA A 259 -2.67 -4.91 5.06
C ALA A 259 -4.06 -4.81 4.39
N PRO A 260 -4.18 -5.07 3.07
CA PRO A 260 -5.46 -5.21 2.39
C PRO A 260 -6.08 -6.60 2.64
N LEU A 261 -7.03 -6.73 3.56
CA LEU A 261 -7.63 -8.03 3.91
C LEU A 261 -8.77 -8.48 2.98
N LYS A 262 -9.44 -7.54 2.31
CA LYS A 262 -10.61 -7.76 1.44
C LYS A 262 -11.77 -8.49 2.13
N ILE A 263 -11.97 -8.21 3.43
CA ILE A 263 -12.94 -8.84 4.36
C ILE A 263 -12.80 -10.38 4.45
N LEU A 264 -13.07 -11.07 3.34
CA LEU A 264 -13.12 -12.52 3.18
C LEU A 264 -11.74 -13.20 3.12
N LYS A 265 -10.66 -12.45 2.87
CA LYS A 265 -9.30 -13.01 2.72
C LYS A 265 -9.25 -14.18 1.74
N THR A 266 -9.93 -14.03 0.60
CA THR A 266 -10.03 -15.09 -0.42
C THR A 266 -8.63 -15.51 -0.88
N ASP A 267 -8.35 -16.81 -0.86
CA ASP A 267 -7.11 -17.40 -1.37
C ASP A 267 -7.12 -17.50 -2.91
N SER A 268 -7.24 -16.34 -3.57
CA SER A 268 -7.21 -16.22 -5.03
C SER A 268 -5.81 -16.53 -5.62
N PRO A 269 -5.71 -16.92 -6.90
CA PRO A 269 -4.43 -17.16 -7.55
C PRO A 269 -3.44 -16.01 -7.35
N LEU A 270 -2.17 -16.34 -7.08
CA LEU A 270 -1.11 -15.34 -6.80
C LEU A 270 -0.91 -14.34 -7.96
N ASN A 271 -1.14 -14.82 -9.19
CA ASN A 271 -1.07 -14.03 -10.41
C ASN A 271 -2.47 -13.67 -10.90
N GLY A 272 -2.66 -12.40 -11.29
CA GLY A 272 -3.90 -11.93 -11.93
C GLY A 272 -4.91 -11.23 -11.00
N ASP A 273 -4.68 -11.26 -9.68
CA ASP A 273 -5.51 -10.54 -8.70
C ASP A 273 -4.75 -9.36 -8.07
N ALA A 274 -4.47 -8.35 -8.89
CA ALA A 274 -3.84 -7.09 -8.49
C ALA A 274 -4.85 -6.24 -7.69
N GLY A 275 -5.13 -6.66 -6.47
CA GLY A 275 -6.14 -6.04 -5.61
C GLY A 275 -6.72 -6.98 -4.57
N GLY A 276 -6.50 -8.29 -4.68
CA GLY A 276 -6.91 -9.26 -3.66
C GLY A 276 -6.18 -9.13 -2.33
N TRP A 277 -6.55 -9.98 -1.38
CA TRP A 277 -5.87 -10.08 -0.09
C TRP A 277 -4.37 -10.31 -0.29
N ASP A 278 -3.45 -9.59 0.30
CA ASP A 278 -2.02 -9.82 0.06
C ASP A 278 -1.43 -10.99 0.86
N GLY A 279 -2.23 -11.71 1.65
CA GLY A 279 -1.75 -12.76 2.55
C GLY A 279 -1.32 -12.25 3.93
N SER A 280 -1.25 -10.93 4.12
CA SER A 280 -0.87 -10.31 5.39
C SER A 280 -2.08 -10.15 6.32
N LEU A 281 -1.83 -9.98 7.62
CA LEU A 281 -2.87 -9.89 8.66
C LEU A 281 -2.70 -8.64 9.54
N ASN A 282 -3.82 -8.03 9.93
CA ASN A 282 -3.84 -6.87 10.84
C ASN A 282 -4.24 -7.23 12.27
N THR A 283 -4.53 -8.50 12.57
CA THR A 283 -4.95 -8.97 13.90
C THR A 283 -4.04 -8.41 15.01
N PRO A 284 -4.58 -7.98 16.17
CA PRO A 284 -6.00 -7.88 16.52
C PRO A 284 -6.70 -6.64 15.96
N LEU A 285 -5.97 -5.77 15.27
CA LEU A 285 -6.48 -4.48 14.82
C LEU A 285 -7.60 -4.65 13.80
N ASN A 286 -8.55 -3.73 13.86
CA ASN A 286 -9.76 -3.76 13.07
C ASN A 286 -9.66 -2.84 11.85
N GLY A 287 -10.19 -3.29 10.71
CA GLY A 287 -10.02 -2.61 9.43
C GLY A 287 -8.81 -3.06 8.62
N GLU A 288 -8.64 -2.43 7.46
CA GLU A 288 -7.64 -2.80 6.46
C GLU A 288 -7.14 -1.58 5.67
N LYS A 289 -6.19 -1.79 4.75
CA LYS A 289 -5.74 -0.79 3.77
C LYS A 289 -6.91 0.02 3.20
N GLY A 290 -6.81 1.34 3.24
CA GLY A 290 -7.87 2.26 2.85
C GLY A 290 -8.87 2.59 3.95
N MET A 291 -8.58 2.29 5.22
CA MET A 291 -9.35 2.76 6.37
C MET A 291 -8.49 3.55 7.34
N LEU A 292 -9.05 4.60 7.95
CA LEU A 292 -8.41 5.32 9.07
C LEU A 292 -8.58 4.60 10.43
N ALA A 293 -9.24 3.45 10.45
CA ALA A 293 -9.23 2.49 11.56
C ALA A 293 -7.79 1.97 11.84
N GLU A 294 -7.55 1.43 13.03
CA GLU A 294 -6.23 0.96 13.48
C GLU A 294 -5.63 -0.04 12.48
N GLY A 295 -6.42 -0.98 11.96
CA GLY A 295 -5.94 -1.97 10.99
C GLY A 295 -5.51 -1.39 9.64
N GLY A 296 -5.83 -0.13 9.33
CA GLY A 296 -5.32 0.56 8.14
C GLY A 296 -4.16 1.52 8.40
N MET A 297 -3.99 1.97 9.66
CA MET A 297 -3.08 3.08 10.02
C MET A 297 -1.94 2.67 10.95
N HIS A 298 -2.18 1.73 11.85
CA HIS A 298 -1.23 1.27 12.84
C HIS A 298 -0.42 0.11 12.23
N VAL A 299 0.88 0.34 12.07
CA VAL A 299 1.79 -0.45 11.24
C VAL A 299 2.95 -0.99 12.07
N PRO A 300 3.65 -2.05 11.60
CA PRO A 300 4.96 -2.42 12.14
C PRO A 300 5.86 -1.19 12.18
N PHE A 301 6.43 -0.88 13.35
CA PHE A 301 7.25 0.32 13.54
C PHE A 301 8.38 0.05 14.54
N LEU A 302 9.60 -0.06 14.02
CA LEU A 302 10.82 -0.29 14.80
C LEU A 302 11.80 0.87 14.62
N ILE A 303 12.52 1.20 15.70
CA ILE A 303 13.55 2.24 15.70
C ILE A 303 14.78 1.69 16.42
N ALA A 304 15.95 1.68 15.78
CA ALA A 304 17.17 1.18 16.38
C ALA A 304 18.35 2.11 16.13
N TRP A 305 19.04 2.49 17.20
CA TRP A 305 20.32 3.19 17.12
C TRP A 305 21.23 2.71 18.27
N PRO A 306 21.84 1.52 18.13
CA PRO A 306 22.59 0.90 19.20
C PRO A 306 23.71 1.79 19.75
N GLY A 307 23.75 1.99 21.06
CA GLY A 307 24.72 2.86 21.73
C GLY A 307 24.28 4.31 21.90
N THR A 308 23.18 4.73 21.26
CA THR A 308 22.57 6.05 21.44
C THR A 308 21.17 5.95 22.05
N ILE A 309 20.31 5.11 21.46
CA ILE A 309 18.99 4.79 22.01
C ILE A 309 19.12 3.49 22.82
N PRO A 310 18.64 3.43 24.08
CA PRO A 310 18.63 2.19 24.84
C PRO A 310 17.84 1.10 24.10
N GLY A 311 18.40 -0.11 24.02
CA GLY A 311 17.76 -1.24 23.36
C GLY A 311 16.78 -1.98 24.26
N GLY A 312 15.89 -2.78 23.67
CA GLY A 312 14.96 -3.65 24.37
C GLY A 312 13.74 -2.91 24.94
N GLN A 313 13.42 -1.74 24.39
CA GLN A 313 12.32 -0.91 24.88
C GLN A 313 11.04 -1.14 24.06
N THR A 314 9.90 -1.04 24.73
CA THR A 314 8.60 -0.79 24.09
C THR A 314 8.21 0.66 24.39
N TYR A 315 8.04 1.46 23.34
CA TYR A 315 7.64 2.85 23.47
C TYR A 315 6.12 2.98 23.34
N GLU A 316 5.49 3.49 24.41
CA GLU A 316 4.04 3.49 24.62
C GLU A 316 3.34 4.75 24.08
N GLN A 317 4.08 5.81 23.73
CA GLN A 317 3.44 7.02 23.21
C GLN A 317 3.29 6.93 21.67
N PRO A 318 2.22 7.50 21.08
CA PRO A 318 2.00 7.48 19.64
C PRO A 318 3.14 8.17 18.88
N VAL A 319 3.60 7.55 17.79
CA VAL A 319 4.58 8.12 16.86
C VAL A 319 4.07 8.01 15.42
N SER A 320 4.61 8.83 14.53
CA SER A 320 4.18 8.96 13.15
C SER A 320 5.33 8.73 12.18
N ALA A 321 5.04 8.19 10.99
CA ALA A 321 5.98 8.12 9.89
C ALA A 321 6.53 9.50 9.48
N LEU A 322 5.80 10.58 9.77
CA LEU A 322 6.25 11.96 9.55
C LEU A 322 7.48 12.31 10.41
N ASP A 323 7.63 11.66 11.56
CA ASP A 323 8.71 11.91 12.51
C ASP A 323 10.09 11.49 11.97
N VAL A 324 10.12 10.61 10.96
CA VAL A 324 11.36 10.23 10.26
C VAL A 324 12.05 11.45 9.68
N ALA A 325 11.31 12.33 9.00
CA ALA A 325 11.88 13.51 8.37
C ALA A 325 12.36 14.54 9.39
N ALA A 326 11.59 14.77 10.46
CA ALA A 326 11.96 15.69 11.54
C ALA A 326 13.17 15.20 12.34
N THR A 327 13.21 13.90 12.65
CA THR A 327 14.36 13.26 13.28
C THR A 327 15.60 13.37 12.39
N ALA A 328 15.47 13.04 11.11
CA ALA A 328 16.59 13.11 10.16
C ALA A 328 17.12 14.54 9.98
N ALA A 329 16.24 15.53 9.87
CA ALA A 329 16.63 16.93 9.76
C ALA A 329 17.39 17.40 11.02
N ALA A 330 16.90 17.05 12.21
CA ALA A 330 17.55 17.40 13.47
C ALA A 330 18.94 16.78 13.59
N LEU A 331 19.11 15.49 13.26
CA LEU A 331 20.40 14.79 13.33
C LEU A 331 21.43 15.25 12.29
N ALA A 332 20.98 15.92 11.24
CA ALA A 332 21.83 16.49 10.21
C ALA A 332 22.12 17.99 10.42
N ASP A 333 21.70 18.56 11.55
CA ASP A 333 21.78 19.99 11.88
C ASP A 333 21.07 20.89 10.86
N ILE A 334 19.97 20.42 10.28
CA ILE A 334 19.20 21.16 9.29
C ILE A 334 18.20 22.06 10.03
N SER A 335 18.34 23.36 9.85
CA SER A 335 17.38 24.33 10.37
C SER A 335 16.03 24.20 9.66
N VAL A 336 14.97 24.02 10.44
CA VAL A 336 13.58 23.95 9.98
C VAL A 336 12.76 25.10 10.56
N LYS A 337 11.89 25.70 9.76
CA LYS A 337 10.97 26.76 10.20
C LYS A 337 9.64 26.14 10.64
N PRO A 338 8.84 26.84 11.48
CA PRO A 338 7.47 26.42 11.77
C PRO A 338 6.68 26.16 10.47
N GLY A 339 6.06 24.99 10.36
CA GLY A 339 5.31 24.56 9.17
C GLY A 339 6.15 23.87 8.07
N ASP A 340 7.48 23.81 8.20
CA ASP A 340 8.32 23.04 7.26
C ASP A 340 8.09 21.54 7.40
N LEU A 341 7.85 21.07 8.63
CA LEU A 341 7.61 19.67 8.99
C LEU A 341 6.49 19.61 10.03
N ASP A 342 5.64 18.59 9.94
CA ASP A 342 4.57 18.29 10.92
C ASP A 342 5.00 17.21 11.94
N GLY A 343 6.05 16.44 11.66
CA GLY A 343 6.63 15.47 12.59
C GLY A 343 7.58 16.08 13.62
N VAL A 344 8.02 15.28 14.59
CA VAL A 344 8.99 15.69 15.64
C VAL A 344 10.24 14.82 15.66
N ASN A 345 11.33 15.33 16.24
CA ASN A 345 12.53 14.53 16.48
C ASN A 345 12.27 13.54 17.64
N LEU A 346 12.26 12.23 17.34
CA LEU A 346 11.96 11.19 18.34
C LEU A 346 13.14 10.88 19.27
N VAL A 347 14.38 11.20 18.89
CA VAL A 347 15.56 10.73 19.63
C VAL A 347 15.56 11.14 21.11
N PRO A 348 15.27 12.40 21.50
CA PRO A 348 15.22 12.79 22.91
C PRO A 348 14.15 12.03 23.71
N TYR A 349 13.00 11.75 23.10
CA TYR A 349 11.92 10.98 23.72
C TYR A 349 12.33 9.52 23.96
N LEU A 350 12.94 8.90 22.94
CA LEU A 350 13.39 7.49 23.01
C LEU A 350 14.58 7.27 23.94
N LYS A 351 15.33 8.33 24.25
CA LYS A 351 16.38 8.35 25.28
C LYS A 351 15.83 8.59 26.69
N GLY A 352 14.55 8.94 26.82
CA GLY A 352 13.94 9.32 28.10
C GLY A 352 14.30 10.73 28.58
N GLU A 353 14.88 11.57 27.72
CA GLU A 353 15.23 12.96 28.04
C GLU A 353 14.00 13.87 28.05
N ILE A 354 12.99 13.51 27.25
CA ILE A 354 11.67 14.14 27.24
C ILE A 354 10.62 13.10 27.63
N ALA A 355 9.91 13.34 28.72
CA ALA A 355 8.91 12.41 29.26
C ALA A 355 7.48 12.68 28.76
N THR A 356 7.23 13.84 28.15
CA THR A 356 5.92 14.15 27.55
C THR A 356 5.71 13.36 26.27
N PRO A 357 4.45 13.12 25.84
CA PRO A 357 4.19 12.56 24.52
C PRO A 357 4.81 13.42 23.41
N PRO A 358 5.30 12.81 22.32
CA PRO A 358 5.90 13.55 21.19
C PRO A 358 4.85 14.36 20.41
N HIS A 359 3.59 13.95 20.47
CA HIS A 359 2.46 14.58 19.80
C HIS A 359 1.33 14.81 20.79
N GLU A 360 0.74 16.01 20.78
CA GLU A 360 -0.52 16.26 21.50
C GLU A 360 -1.66 15.43 20.90
N ALA A 361 -1.73 15.42 19.56
CA ALA A 361 -2.66 14.62 18.79
C ALA A 361 -2.06 14.24 17.45
N LEU A 362 -2.46 13.08 16.91
CA LEU A 362 -2.25 12.71 15.53
C LEU A 362 -3.56 12.86 14.77
N MET A 363 -3.51 13.44 13.56
CA MET A 363 -4.70 13.71 12.75
C MET A 363 -4.51 13.21 11.34
N TRP A 364 -5.60 12.72 10.76
CA TRP A 364 -5.63 12.18 9.42
C TRP A 364 -6.88 12.63 8.67
N ARG A 365 -6.70 12.84 7.38
CA ARG A 365 -7.76 12.96 6.40
C ARG A 365 -7.40 12.12 5.19
N TRP A 366 -8.33 11.31 4.73
CA TRP A 366 -8.13 10.49 3.55
C TRP A 366 -9.46 10.28 2.83
N MET A 367 -9.55 10.73 1.58
CA MET A 367 -10.75 10.59 0.74
C MET A 367 -12.02 11.10 1.43
N ALA A 368 -12.91 10.19 1.85
CA ALA A 368 -14.18 10.46 2.54
C ALA A 368 -14.11 10.10 4.05
N GLN A 369 -12.89 10.03 4.60
CA GLN A 369 -12.62 9.69 6.00
C GLN A 369 -11.77 10.78 6.66
N SER A 370 -11.97 10.97 7.96
CA SER A 370 -11.09 11.81 8.80
C SER A 370 -11.02 11.23 10.20
N ALA A 371 -9.88 11.39 10.87
CA ALA A 371 -9.67 10.87 12.21
C ALA A 371 -8.72 11.75 13.02
N ILE A 372 -8.88 11.74 14.34
CA ILE A 372 -7.98 12.35 15.30
C ILE A 372 -7.77 11.36 16.45
N ARG A 373 -6.52 11.14 16.84
CA ARG A 373 -6.13 10.47 18.08
C ARG A 373 -5.49 11.48 19.03
N GLU A 374 -6.07 11.65 20.21
CA GLU A 374 -5.51 12.48 21.28
C GLU A 374 -5.44 11.66 22.56
N GLY A 375 -4.21 11.35 22.99
CA GLY A 375 -3.98 10.35 24.04
C GLY A 375 -4.57 8.99 23.65
N ASN A 376 -5.50 8.49 24.47
CA ASN A 376 -6.20 7.22 24.21
C ASN A 376 -7.45 7.40 23.34
N TRP A 377 -8.00 8.61 23.26
CA TRP A 377 -9.25 8.84 22.55
C TRP A 377 -9.01 8.96 21.06
N LYS A 378 -9.76 8.19 20.27
CA LYS A 378 -9.75 8.29 18.81
C LYS A 378 -11.16 8.57 18.30
N LEU A 379 -11.32 9.69 17.60
CA LEU A 379 -12.52 9.99 16.83
C LEU A 379 -12.26 9.60 15.36
N LEU A 380 -13.14 8.80 14.78
CA LEU A 380 -13.11 8.38 13.39
C LEU A 380 -14.42 8.76 12.69
N ARG A 381 -14.30 9.29 11.47
CA ARG A 381 -15.44 9.63 10.62
C ARG A 381 -15.29 9.00 9.23
N GLY A 382 -16.41 8.55 8.67
CA GLY A 382 -16.53 8.07 7.29
C GLY A 382 -17.85 8.53 6.69
N GLY A 383 -17.80 9.47 5.75
CA GLY A 383 -18.99 10.21 5.33
C GLY A 383 -19.68 10.89 6.53
N GLU A 384 -20.97 10.62 6.72
CA GLU A 384 -21.75 11.14 7.85
C GLU A 384 -21.62 10.30 9.14
N ARG A 385 -20.97 9.13 9.08
CA ARG A 385 -20.79 8.25 10.22
C ARG A 385 -19.70 8.78 11.14
N GLU A 386 -19.88 8.60 12.45
CA GLU A 386 -18.92 9.02 13.47
C GLU A 386 -18.81 8.00 14.59
N TYR A 387 -17.58 7.74 14.99
CA TYR A 387 -17.22 6.77 16.01
C TYR A 387 -16.20 7.38 16.97
N LEU A 388 -16.34 7.10 18.26
CA LEU A 388 -15.38 7.46 19.29
C LEU A 388 -14.93 6.20 20.01
N TYR A 389 -13.62 6.00 20.16
CA TYR A 389 -13.03 4.84 20.82
C TYR A 389 -12.05 5.28 21.91
N ASP A 390 -11.95 4.50 22.98
CA ASP A 390 -10.85 4.55 23.95
C ASP A 390 -9.86 3.41 23.63
N LEU A 391 -8.76 3.75 22.97
CA LEU A 391 -7.76 2.78 22.51
C LEU A 391 -6.96 2.12 23.64
N ALA A 392 -7.04 2.62 24.88
CA ALA A 392 -6.42 1.93 26.01
C ALA A 392 -7.15 0.64 26.38
N THR A 393 -8.47 0.59 26.15
CA THR A 393 -9.32 -0.57 26.46
C THR A 393 -9.91 -1.24 25.23
N ASP A 394 -9.93 -0.57 24.08
CA ASP A 394 -10.54 -1.02 22.84
C ASP A 394 -9.64 -0.71 21.63
N LEU A 395 -8.44 -1.30 21.60
CA LEU A 395 -7.50 -1.17 20.48
C LEU A 395 -8.09 -1.70 19.16
N GLU A 396 -9.08 -2.58 19.24
CA GLU A 396 -9.78 -3.16 18.09
C GLU A 396 -10.95 -2.28 17.61
N GLU A 397 -11.22 -1.13 18.24
CA GLU A 397 -12.26 -0.18 17.80
C GLU A 397 -13.63 -0.86 17.58
N LYS A 398 -14.04 -1.72 18.52
CA LYS A 398 -15.29 -2.50 18.41
C LYS A 398 -16.46 -1.82 19.11
N HIS A 399 -16.21 -0.89 20.02
CA HIS A 399 -17.21 -0.30 20.89
C HIS A 399 -17.30 1.21 20.68
N ASN A 400 -18.25 1.65 19.87
CA ASN A 400 -18.47 3.09 19.66
C ASN A 400 -19.04 3.76 20.93
N LEU A 401 -18.25 4.69 21.48
CA LEU A 401 -18.55 5.43 22.70
C LEU A 401 -19.10 6.84 22.45
N ALA A 402 -19.34 7.25 21.20
CA ALA A 402 -19.69 8.63 20.86
C ALA A 402 -21.00 9.10 21.53
N SER A 403 -21.98 8.19 21.72
CA SER A 403 -23.23 8.49 22.43
C SER A 403 -23.07 8.57 23.95
N GLN A 404 -22.03 7.92 24.50
CA GLN A 404 -21.75 7.87 25.94
C GLN A 404 -20.85 9.03 26.38
N HIS A 405 -19.98 9.52 25.49
CA HIS A 405 -19.06 10.64 25.73
C HIS A 405 -19.20 11.74 24.65
N PRO A 406 -20.39 12.36 24.50
CA PRO A 406 -20.64 13.36 23.46
C PRO A 406 -19.74 14.60 23.60
N GLU A 407 -19.32 14.94 24.83
CA GLU A 407 -18.40 16.04 25.12
C GLU A 407 -16.99 15.79 24.56
N ILE A 408 -16.50 14.56 24.66
CA ILE A 408 -15.20 14.16 24.11
C ILE A 408 -15.28 14.15 22.58
N ALA A 409 -16.34 13.56 22.03
CA ALA A 409 -16.57 13.54 20.58
C ALA A 409 -16.64 14.96 20.01
N ALA A 410 -17.39 15.87 20.63
CA ALA A 410 -17.50 17.26 20.19
C ALA A 410 -16.16 17.99 20.24
N ARG A 411 -15.38 17.83 21.31
CA ARG A 411 -14.05 18.45 21.47
C ARG A 411 -13.07 17.98 20.39
N LEU A 412 -12.97 16.68 20.18
CA LEU A 412 -12.11 16.10 19.15
C LEU A 412 -12.57 16.49 17.74
N ARG A 413 -13.89 16.52 17.50
CA ARG A 413 -14.47 16.97 16.22
C ARG A 413 -14.10 18.41 15.93
N THR A 414 -14.15 19.31 16.92
CA THR A 414 -13.73 20.70 16.76
C THR A 414 -12.26 20.81 16.39
N LYS A 415 -11.36 20.10 17.10
CA LYS A 415 -9.92 20.07 16.78
C LYS A 415 -9.66 19.56 15.37
N LEU A 416 -10.27 18.42 15.01
CA LEU A 416 -10.14 17.81 13.69
C LEU A 416 -10.65 18.73 12.59
N THR A 417 -11.77 19.42 12.81
CA THR A 417 -12.37 20.34 11.84
C THR A 417 -11.45 21.54 11.60
N ALA A 418 -10.89 22.12 12.68
CA ALA A 418 -9.96 23.24 12.58
C ALA A 418 -8.70 22.86 11.79
N TRP A 419 -8.09 21.72 12.12
CA TRP A 419 -6.91 21.23 11.40
C TRP A 419 -7.22 20.90 9.92
N CYS A 420 -8.36 20.27 9.64
CA CYS A 420 -8.77 19.97 8.27
C CYS A 420 -8.97 21.24 7.42
N ALA A 421 -9.32 22.38 8.04
CA ALA A 421 -9.46 23.66 7.35
C ALA A 421 -8.12 24.23 6.84
N GLU A 422 -6.98 23.76 7.37
CA GLU A 422 -5.63 24.14 6.91
C GLU A 422 -5.13 23.32 5.71
N LEU A 423 -5.87 22.28 5.32
CA LEU A 423 -5.48 21.37 4.24
C LEU A 423 -5.89 21.91 2.86
N ASN A 424 -5.46 21.22 1.81
CA ASN A 424 -5.79 21.53 0.43
C ASN A 424 -6.40 20.30 -0.27
N PRO A 425 -7.68 20.32 -0.69
CA PRO A 425 -8.66 21.39 -0.43
C PRO A 425 -8.98 21.51 1.07
N PRO A 426 -9.48 22.65 1.58
CA PRO A 426 -9.78 22.81 3.01
C PRO A 426 -11.08 22.08 3.41
N GLY A 427 -11.12 21.65 4.66
CA GLY A 427 -12.31 21.09 5.30
C GLY A 427 -12.31 19.58 5.47
N LEU A 428 -13.35 19.10 6.15
CA LEU A 428 -13.58 17.70 6.42
C LEU A 428 -13.92 16.92 5.15
N ALA A 429 -13.56 15.64 5.17
CA ALA A 429 -13.85 14.68 4.13
C ALA A 429 -15.30 14.14 4.21
N LEU A 430 -16.31 14.99 3.99
CA LEU A 430 -17.73 14.65 4.16
C LEU A 430 -18.43 14.14 2.88
N GLY A 431 -17.68 13.84 1.81
CA GLY A 431 -18.24 13.32 0.57
C GLY A 431 -18.85 11.91 0.73
N PRO A 432 -19.73 11.48 -0.20
CA PRO A 432 -20.25 10.12 -0.18
C PRO A 432 -19.11 9.10 -0.32
N MET A 433 -19.09 8.09 0.56
CA MET A 433 -18.12 7.00 0.49
C MET A 433 -18.42 6.09 -0.70
N ALA A 434 -17.37 5.61 -1.38
CA ALA A 434 -17.53 4.58 -2.39
C ALA A 434 -18.15 3.29 -1.78
N PRO A 435 -18.90 2.48 -2.55
CA PRO A 435 -19.58 1.29 -2.02
C PRO A 435 -18.68 0.36 -1.22
N VAL A 436 -17.48 0.06 -1.74
CA VAL A 436 -16.49 -0.80 -1.05
C VAL A 436 -16.11 -0.27 0.34
N TRP A 437 -16.02 1.04 0.52
CA TRP A 437 -15.68 1.63 1.82
C TRP A 437 -16.88 1.61 2.77
N ASN A 438 -18.12 1.74 2.25
CA ASN A 438 -19.31 1.51 3.06
C ASN A 438 -19.35 0.06 3.56
N ASP A 439 -19.06 -0.92 2.70
CA ASP A 439 -19.02 -2.34 3.09
C ASP A 439 -17.96 -2.60 4.17
N TYR A 440 -16.84 -1.89 4.10
CA TYR A 440 -15.78 -1.99 5.11
C TYR A 440 -16.23 -1.41 6.46
N PHE A 441 -16.85 -0.23 6.48
CA PHE A 441 -17.39 0.36 7.71
C PHE A 441 -18.50 -0.51 8.31
N ASP A 442 -19.41 -0.99 7.46
CA ASP A 442 -20.48 -1.91 7.82
C ASP A 442 -19.93 -3.17 8.51
N TYR A 443 -18.90 -3.79 7.93
CA TYR A 443 -18.32 -5.02 8.45
C TYR A 443 -17.46 -4.78 9.71
N TYR A 444 -16.44 -3.93 9.59
CA TYR A 444 -15.44 -3.76 10.64
C TYR A 444 -15.97 -2.95 11.83
N LEU A 445 -16.74 -1.88 11.61
CA LEU A 445 -17.10 -0.93 12.67
C LEU A 445 -18.55 -1.07 13.16
N GLU A 446 -19.45 -1.64 12.35
CA GLU A 446 -20.87 -1.81 12.71
C GLU A 446 -21.27 -3.27 12.95
N GLY A 447 -20.34 -4.21 12.79
CA GLY A 447 -20.58 -5.64 13.04
C GLY A 447 -21.60 -6.27 12.09
N LYS A 448 -21.85 -5.67 10.92
CA LYS A 448 -22.70 -6.29 9.90
C LYS A 448 -21.99 -7.50 9.31
N PRO A 449 -22.73 -8.55 8.88
CA PRO A 449 -22.13 -9.71 8.25
C PRO A 449 -21.30 -9.33 7.02
N ALA A 450 -20.22 -10.07 6.77
CA ALA A 450 -19.42 -9.90 5.57
C ALA A 450 -20.32 -9.95 4.31
N PRO A 451 -20.05 -9.12 3.29
CA PRO A 451 -20.75 -9.22 2.02
C PRO A 451 -20.58 -10.63 1.46
N LYS A 452 -21.66 -11.19 0.91
CA LYS A 452 -21.60 -12.52 0.29
C LYS A 452 -20.56 -12.49 -0.84
N PRO A 453 -19.70 -13.52 -0.97
CA PRO A 453 -18.73 -13.57 -2.05
C PRO A 453 -19.46 -13.38 -3.39
N GLU A 454 -19.02 -12.42 -4.21
CA GLU A 454 -19.36 -12.45 -5.63
C GLU A 454 -18.70 -13.70 -6.20
N LEU A 455 -19.45 -14.80 -6.28
CA LEU A 455 -19.05 -16.00 -6.98
C LEU A 455 -18.92 -15.65 -8.46
N ASP A 456 -17.73 -15.19 -8.88
CA ASP A 456 -17.35 -15.04 -10.28
C ASP A 456 -17.05 -16.43 -10.84
N THR A 457 -18.09 -17.24 -11.00
CA THR A 457 -18.03 -18.58 -11.61
C THR A 457 -18.12 -18.50 -13.13
N GLY A 458 -17.77 -17.34 -13.72
CA GLY A 458 -17.88 -17.13 -15.15
C GLY A 458 -16.83 -17.93 -15.93
N ILE A 459 -17.23 -18.54 -17.04
CA ILE A 459 -16.33 -19.23 -17.96
C ILE A 459 -15.99 -18.27 -19.09
N ARG A 460 -14.70 -17.91 -19.24
CA ARG A 460 -14.21 -16.91 -20.22
C ARG A 460 -14.92 -15.56 -20.11
N GLY A 461 -15.19 -15.12 -18.87
CA GLY A 461 -15.89 -13.86 -18.58
C GLY A 461 -17.42 -13.92 -18.75
N TRP A 462 -17.98 -15.04 -19.19
CA TRP A 462 -19.42 -15.25 -19.35
C TRP A 462 -20.02 -16.03 -18.18
N MET A 463 -21.14 -15.54 -17.67
CA MET A 463 -21.94 -16.21 -16.66
C MET A 463 -23.32 -16.58 -17.21
N ALA A 464 -23.86 -17.73 -16.82
CA ALA A 464 -25.26 -18.07 -17.05
C ALA A 464 -26.16 -17.52 -15.92
N ARG A 465 -27.42 -17.23 -16.28
CA ARG A 465 -28.53 -16.93 -15.35
C ARG A 465 -29.75 -17.74 -15.77
N GLY A 466 -30.34 -18.47 -14.82
CA GLY A 466 -31.41 -19.45 -15.08
C GLY A 466 -30.91 -20.76 -15.70
N GLY A 467 -29.60 -21.03 -15.61
CA GLY A 467 -28.92 -22.18 -16.18
C GLY A 467 -27.46 -22.24 -15.74
N SER A 468 -26.75 -23.25 -16.25
CA SER A 468 -25.31 -23.44 -16.08
C SER A 468 -24.56 -23.25 -17.40
N LEU A 469 -23.28 -22.87 -17.29
CA LEU A 469 -22.36 -22.75 -18.43
C LEU A 469 -21.22 -23.75 -18.23
N SER A 470 -20.79 -24.42 -19.30
CA SER A 470 -19.59 -25.26 -19.32
C SER A 470 -18.74 -24.97 -20.56
N ASP A 471 -17.44 -25.26 -20.50
CA ASP A 471 -16.53 -25.19 -21.65
C ASP A 471 -16.25 -26.60 -22.15
N LYS A 472 -16.49 -26.86 -23.43
CA LYS A 472 -16.14 -28.13 -24.09
C LYS A 472 -15.36 -27.81 -25.36
N ASP A 473 -14.05 -28.02 -25.30
CA ASP A 473 -13.12 -27.88 -26.43
C ASP A 473 -13.24 -26.54 -27.18
N GLY A 474 -13.36 -25.42 -26.47
CA GLY A 474 -13.48 -24.12 -27.13
C GLY A 474 -14.92 -23.59 -27.22
N VAL A 475 -15.93 -24.43 -26.96
CA VAL A 475 -17.34 -24.10 -27.11
C VAL A 475 -18.01 -23.94 -25.75
N LEU A 476 -18.65 -22.80 -25.52
CA LEU A 476 -19.45 -22.57 -24.33
C LEU A 476 -20.81 -23.25 -24.49
N VAL A 477 -21.17 -24.14 -23.57
CA VAL A 477 -22.45 -24.87 -23.58
C VAL A 477 -23.34 -24.34 -22.47
N LEU A 478 -24.47 -23.76 -22.85
CA LEU A 478 -25.50 -23.26 -21.95
C LEU A 478 -26.57 -24.33 -21.76
N THR A 479 -26.80 -24.72 -20.51
CA THR A 479 -27.82 -25.68 -20.12
C THR A 479 -28.81 -25.00 -19.15
N PRO A 480 -30.08 -24.79 -19.56
CA PRO A 480 -31.12 -24.24 -18.69
C PRO A 480 -31.34 -25.09 -17.44
N ASP A 481 -31.66 -24.47 -16.31
CA ASP A 481 -31.99 -25.19 -15.06
C ASP A 481 -33.36 -25.87 -15.14
N LYS A 482 -34.28 -25.30 -15.94
CA LYS A 482 -35.64 -25.80 -16.17
C LYS A 482 -36.05 -25.55 -17.61
N GLU A 483 -36.70 -26.55 -18.21
CA GLU A 483 -37.22 -26.46 -19.56
C GLU A 483 -38.26 -25.32 -19.71
N GLY A 484 -38.22 -24.59 -20.81
CA GLY A 484 -39.16 -23.49 -21.11
C GLY A 484 -38.97 -22.19 -20.31
N LYS A 485 -38.00 -22.09 -19.38
CA LYS A 485 -37.71 -20.84 -18.65
C LYS A 485 -36.61 -20.00 -19.29
N GLY A 486 -36.76 -18.68 -19.18
CA GLY A 486 -35.81 -17.70 -19.72
C GLY A 486 -34.41 -17.90 -19.12
N THR A 487 -33.47 -18.28 -19.98
CA THR A 487 -32.05 -18.44 -19.65
C THR A 487 -31.25 -17.48 -20.52
N PHE A 488 -30.22 -16.85 -19.95
CA PHE A 488 -29.32 -15.97 -20.70
C PHE A 488 -27.89 -16.07 -20.19
N ILE A 489 -26.95 -15.65 -21.04
CA ILE A 489 -25.56 -15.44 -20.62
C ILE A 489 -25.25 -13.95 -20.52
N THR A 490 -24.32 -13.60 -19.65
CA THR A 490 -23.95 -12.21 -19.39
C THR A 490 -22.45 -12.06 -19.16
N HIS A 491 -21.90 -10.94 -19.63
CA HIS A 491 -20.50 -10.57 -19.42
C HIS A 491 -20.44 -9.15 -18.86
N SER A 492 -19.93 -9.01 -17.64
CA SER A 492 -19.79 -7.74 -16.92
C SER A 492 -18.34 -7.24 -16.93
N ARG A 493 -18.11 -6.02 -16.42
CA ARG A 493 -16.80 -5.37 -16.28
C ARG A 493 -16.07 -5.17 -17.63
N LEU A 494 -16.84 -5.04 -18.71
CA LEU A 494 -16.32 -4.73 -20.04
C LEU A 494 -15.75 -3.30 -20.08
N LYS A 495 -14.80 -3.06 -20.98
CA LYS A 495 -14.18 -1.75 -21.22
C LYS A 495 -14.20 -1.42 -22.71
N LEU A 496 -15.36 -1.59 -23.36
CA LEU A 496 -15.50 -1.42 -24.80
C LEU A 496 -15.99 -0.01 -25.11
N ALA A 497 -15.22 0.78 -25.87
CA ALA A 497 -15.70 2.06 -26.37
C ALA A 497 -16.85 1.83 -27.37
N GLY A 498 -17.96 2.54 -27.19
CA GLY A 498 -19.09 2.51 -28.12
C GLY A 498 -18.83 3.35 -29.38
N PRO A 499 -19.47 3.01 -30.52
CA PRO A 499 -20.35 1.85 -30.75
C PRO A 499 -19.59 0.53 -30.80
N VAL A 500 -20.28 -0.60 -30.59
CA VAL A 500 -19.67 -1.95 -30.49
C VAL A 500 -20.26 -2.88 -31.56
N THR A 501 -19.40 -3.57 -32.31
CA THR A 501 -19.79 -4.69 -33.18
C THR A 501 -19.77 -5.98 -32.36
N ALA A 502 -20.91 -6.67 -32.31
CA ALA A 502 -21.05 -7.99 -31.70
C ALA A 502 -21.15 -9.07 -32.80
N THR A 503 -20.17 -9.96 -32.87
CA THR A 503 -20.16 -11.13 -33.74
C THR A 503 -20.36 -12.39 -32.90
N MET A 504 -21.48 -13.06 -33.12
CA MET A 504 -21.89 -14.22 -32.34
C MET A 504 -22.11 -15.41 -33.25
N THR A 505 -21.41 -16.52 -33.00
CA THR A 505 -21.63 -17.78 -33.70
C THR A 505 -22.10 -18.82 -32.69
N PHE A 506 -23.33 -19.31 -32.86
CA PHE A 506 -23.96 -20.21 -31.90
C PHE A 506 -24.86 -21.27 -32.56
N LYS A 507 -25.25 -22.27 -31.77
CA LYS A 507 -26.34 -23.22 -32.05
C LYS A 507 -27.41 -23.01 -31.00
N ALA A 508 -28.67 -23.13 -31.38
CA ALA A 508 -29.81 -23.04 -30.47
C ALA A 508 -30.80 -24.15 -30.79
N ALA A 509 -31.28 -24.85 -29.76
CA ALA A 509 -32.27 -25.92 -29.93
C ALA A 509 -33.68 -25.37 -30.26
N VAL A 510 -33.93 -24.09 -29.97
CA VAL A 510 -35.27 -23.47 -30.07
C VAL A 510 -35.20 -22.23 -30.95
N ALA A 511 -36.15 -22.13 -31.89
CA ALA A 511 -36.31 -20.97 -32.76
C ALA A 511 -37.11 -19.87 -32.05
N GLY A 512 -36.92 -18.62 -32.45
CA GLY A 512 -37.70 -17.50 -31.92
C GLY A 512 -36.89 -16.22 -31.84
N GLN A 513 -37.30 -15.31 -30.96
CA GLN A 513 -36.64 -14.01 -30.81
C GLN A 513 -35.52 -14.09 -29.77
N GLY A 514 -34.29 -13.81 -30.20
CA GLY A 514 -33.16 -13.51 -29.33
C GLY A 514 -33.01 -12.01 -29.09
N ALA A 515 -32.20 -11.63 -28.11
CA ALA A 515 -31.86 -10.23 -27.86
C ALA A 515 -30.47 -10.06 -27.24
N ILE A 516 -29.81 -8.97 -27.61
CA ILE A 516 -28.69 -8.40 -26.86
C ILE A 516 -29.21 -7.21 -26.08
N SER A 517 -28.83 -7.11 -24.80
CA SER A 517 -29.03 -5.90 -23.99
C SER A 517 -27.69 -5.46 -23.40
N TRP A 518 -27.52 -4.16 -23.16
CA TRP A 518 -26.25 -3.63 -22.65
C TRP A 518 -26.44 -2.50 -21.63
N ARG A 519 -25.37 -2.22 -20.89
CA ARG A 519 -25.21 -1.05 -20.03
C ARG A 519 -23.97 -0.28 -20.42
N VAL A 520 -24.06 1.04 -20.32
CA VAL A 520 -22.90 1.94 -20.41
C VAL A 520 -22.53 2.49 -19.03
N ASP A 521 -21.37 3.14 -18.93
CA ASP A 521 -20.99 3.87 -17.71
C ASP A 521 -22.10 4.80 -17.21
N GLY A 522 -22.37 4.76 -15.91
CA GLY A 522 -23.41 5.54 -15.26
C GLY A 522 -24.78 4.87 -15.20
N ASP A 523 -25.05 3.84 -16.02
CA ASP A 523 -26.31 3.10 -15.96
C ASP A 523 -26.39 2.30 -14.65
N LYS A 524 -27.48 2.46 -13.89
CA LYS A 524 -27.74 1.66 -12.68
C LYS A 524 -28.31 0.26 -12.99
N ASP A 525 -29.01 0.11 -14.12
CA ASP A 525 -29.61 -1.15 -14.58
C ASP A 525 -29.68 -1.21 -16.13
N PHE A 526 -30.12 -2.34 -16.70
CA PHE A 526 -30.38 -2.50 -18.13
C PHE A 526 -31.62 -1.69 -18.54
N LEU A 527 -31.39 -0.58 -19.24
CA LEU A 527 -32.46 0.28 -19.71
C LEU A 527 -33.24 -0.41 -20.85
N PRO A 528 -34.59 -0.26 -20.91
CA PRO A 528 -35.40 -0.83 -22.00
C PRO A 528 -34.95 -0.41 -23.40
N ALA A 529 -34.42 0.81 -23.54
CA ALA A 529 -33.89 1.35 -24.80
C ALA A 529 -32.55 0.70 -25.23
N ASN A 530 -31.82 0.07 -24.30
CA ASN A 530 -30.53 -0.56 -24.57
C ASN A 530 -30.70 -2.05 -24.89
N ARG A 531 -31.55 -2.35 -25.87
CA ARG A 531 -31.86 -3.71 -26.31
C ARG A 531 -32.07 -3.78 -27.81
N ILE A 532 -31.45 -4.76 -28.45
CA ILE A 532 -31.66 -5.11 -29.85
C ILE A 532 -32.08 -6.57 -29.92
N SER A 533 -33.20 -6.82 -30.60
CA SER A 533 -33.67 -8.17 -30.86
C SER A 533 -33.24 -8.65 -32.24
N PHE A 534 -33.06 -9.96 -32.38
CA PHE A 534 -32.74 -10.62 -33.66
C PHE A 534 -33.43 -11.98 -33.71
N GLU A 535 -33.61 -12.51 -34.92
CA GLU A 535 -34.27 -13.80 -35.13
C GLU A 535 -33.28 -14.95 -34.93
N VAL A 536 -33.67 -15.98 -34.21
CA VAL A 536 -32.89 -17.18 -33.94
C VAL A 536 -33.55 -18.38 -34.61
N LYS A 537 -32.75 -19.12 -35.38
CA LYS A 537 -33.21 -20.36 -36.02
C LYS A 537 -32.88 -21.55 -35.11
N ALA A 538 -33.82 -22.47 -34.93
CA ALA A 538 -33.50 -23.78 -34.35
C ALA A 538 -32.62 -24.54 -35.35
N SER A 539 -31.43 -24.96 -34.93
CA SER A 539 -30.51 -25.67 -35.82
C SER A 539 -29.41 -26.39 -35.03
N ASP A 540 -29.05 -27.59 -35.50
CA ASP A 540 -27.85 -28.31 -35.08
C ASP A 540 -26.58 -27.79 -35.80
N GLY A 541 -26.75 -26.90 -36.79
CA GLY A 541 -25.68 -26.17 -37.48
C GLY A 541 -25.38 -24.81 -36.84
N TRP A 542 -24.14 -24.33 -37.03
CA TRP A 542 -23.74 -23.01 -36.54
C TRP A 542 -24.44 -21.90 -37.33
N GLN A 543 -25.01 -20.93 -36.62
CA GLN A 543 -25.51 -19.68 -37.20
C GLN A 543 -24.69 -18.51 -36.68
N THR A 544 -24.46 -17.51 -37.55
CA THR A 544 -23.69 -16.31 -37.22
C THR A 544 -24.57 -15.08 -37.30
N HIS A 545 -24.53 -14.26 -36.25
CA HIS A 545 -25.22 -12.99 -36.16
C HIS A 545 -24.20 -11.87 -35.93
N ASN A 546 -24.33 -10.80 -36.71
CA ASN A 546 -23.55 -9.58 -36.54
C ASN A 546 -24.51 -8.46 -36.13
N VAL A 547 -24.36 -7.95 -34.92
CA VAL A 547 -25.25 -6.94 -34.35
C VAL A 547 -24.44 -5.68 -34.01
N GLN A 548 -24.90 -4.53 -34.50
CA GLN A 548 -24.33 -3.24 -34.17
C GLN A 548 -24.99 -2.70 -32.90
N ILE A 549 -24.21 -2.52 -31.84
CA ILE A 549 -24.67 -1.94 -30.58
C ILE A 549 -24.37 -0.43 -30.63
N PRO A 550 -25.39 0.44 -30.76
CA PRO A 550 -25.22 1.89 -30.92
C PRO A 550 -24.99 2.59 -29.56
N ALA A 551 -24.14 2.01 -28.71
CA ALA A 551 -23.81 2.58 -27.41
C ALA A 551 -23.06 3.91 -27.58
N LYS A 552 -23.58 4.98 -26.97
CA LYS A 552 -22.94 6.32 -26.98
C LYS A 552 -21.82 6.46 -25.95
N GLY A 553 -21.76 5.56 -24.96
CA GLY A 553 -20.75 5.51 -23.91
C GLY A 553 -19.97 4.20 -23.91
N ARG A 554 -19.03 4.06 -22.97
CA ARG A 554 -18.29 2.81 -22.77
C ARG A 554 -19.23 1.71 -22.29
N VAL A 555 -19.33 0.62 -23.03
CA VAL A 555 -20.13 -0.55 -22.66
C VAL A 555 -19.41 -1.31 -21.55
N ILE A 556 -20.11 -1.49 -20.42
CA ILE A 556 -19.58 -2.12 -19.20
C ILE A 556 -20.20 -3.49 -18.92
N HIS A 557 -21.35 -3.79 -19.53
CA HIS A 557 -22.10 -5.02 -19.27
C HIS A 557 -22.94 -5.37 -20.50
N VAL A 558 -22.93 -6.64 -20.91
CA VAL A 558 -23.83 -7.18 -21.93
C VAL A 558 -24.60 -8.41 -21.43
N ARG A 559 -25.80 -8.61 -21.96
CA ARG A 559 -26.63 -9.82 -21.81
C ARG A 559 -27.00 -10.32 -23.20
N LEU A 560 -26.82 -11.62 -23.42
CA LEU A 560 -27.28 -12.33 -24.61
C LEU A 560 -28.36 -13.32 -24.20
N GLN A 561 -29.59 -13.04 -24.64
CA GLN A 561 -30.76 -13.88 -24.42
C GLN A 561 -31.12 -14.57 -25.73
N LEU A 562 -31.19 -15.89 -25.71
CA LEU A 562 -31.74 -16.69 -26.81
C LEU A 562 -33.14 -17.19 -26.42
N PRO A 563 -33.92 -17.74 -27.37
CA PRO A 563 -35.15 -18.45 -27.04
C PRO A 563 -34.92 -19.52 -25.95
N PRO A 564 -35.88 -19.75 -25.04
CA PRO A 564 -35.71 -20.66 -23.90
C PRO A 564 -35.33 -22.09 -24.32
N GLY A 565 -34.06 -22.45 -24.16
CA GLY A 565 -33.56 -23.79 -24.48
C GLY A 565 -32.02 -23.88 -24.42
N PRO A 566 -31.47 -25.09 -24.58
CA PRO A 566 -30.02 -25.28 -24.67
C PRO A 566 -29.41 -24.55 -25.87
N ALA A 567 -28.20 -24.03 -25.66
CA ALA A 567 -27.44 -23.36 -26.70
C ALA A 567 -25.94 -23.63 -26.57
N GLN A 568 -25.22 -23.52 -27.69
CA GLN A 568 -23.78 -23.63 -27.74
C GLN A 568 -23.19 -22.41 -28.43
N PHE A 569 -22.12 -21.83 -27.90
CA PHE A 569 -21.48 -20.63 -28.45
C PHE A 569 -20.04 -20.94 -28.82
N ARG A 570 -19.72 -20.80 -30.11
CA ARG A 570 -18.36 -20.95 -30.64
C ARG A 570 -17.60 -19.62 -30.63
N THR A 571 -18.31 -18.53 -30.94
CA THR A 571 -17.74 -17.19 -30.98
C THR A 571 -18.68 -16.22 -30.29
N LEU A 572 -18.14 -15.43 -29.37
CA LEU A 572 -18.80 -14.29 -28.72
C LEU A 572 -17.79 -13.14 -28.71
N ASP A 573 -17.68 -12.45 -29.85
CA ASP A 573 -16.70 -11.41 -30.05
C ASP A 573 -17.38 -10.04 -30.01
N PHE A 574 -16.96 -9.18 -29.07
CA PHE A 574 -17.49 -7.84 -28.89
C PHE A 574 -16.33 -6.86 -29.00
N LYS A 575 -16.31 -6.06 -30.06
CA LYS A 575 -15.22 -5.12 -30.35
C LYS A 575 -15.77 -3.72 -30.57
N PRO A 576 -15.05 -2.66 -30.17
CA PRO A 576 -15.36 -1.32 -30.64
C PRO A 576 -15.46 -1.34 -32.17
N ALA A 577 -16.52 -0.75 -32.72
CA ALA A 577 -16.63 -0.64 -34.16
C ALA A 577 -15.44 0.19 -34.68
N SER A 578 -14.77 -0.31 -35.72
CA SER A 578 -13.79 0.47 -36.46
C SER A 578 -14.45 1.76 -36.95
N ARG A 579 -13.87 2.91 -36.61
CA ARG A 579 -14.33 4.21 -37.10
C ARG A 579 -14.27 4.29 -38.62
#